data_AF-A0A0M8PAU8-F1
#
_entry.id   AF-A0A0M8PAU8-F1
#
_cell.length_a   1.000
_cell.length_b   1.000
_cell.length_c   1.000
_cell.angle_alpha   90.00
_cell.angle_beta   90.00
_cell.angle_gamma   90.00
#
_symmetry.space_group_name_H-M   'P 1'
#
loop_
_entity.id
_entity.type
_entity.pdbx_description
1 polymer ?
#
loop_
_entity_poly.entity_id
_entity_poly.type
_entity_poly.pdbx_seq_one_letter_code
_entity_poly.pdbx_strand_id
1 'polypeptide(L)'
;MERVRHRHDVHPGLPLSLPLPLPVSSRLALVNQTDGEVLYEAALAENATDPNPLTGEILNAPQFFAFGPSFKINASVVYANHGRLEDFEDPARADVSVVGKIAIVKFGLPGSKFYETLQQTGIAGWIVYRDPEMDGEITEANGYIAYPDGPARAPSSVFRQNGAHPGKDSEPVPAMAISYADAVPILKAVNGIGPRADDLGSRWQGGQLGYRGVEYNLGASPPNIVLDMQNE
;
A
#
# COMPACT_ATOMS: atom_id res chain seq x y z
N MET A 1 59.90 -4.13 -8.73
CA MET A 1 58.63 -3.70 -8.11
C MET A 1 57.49 -4.29 -8.92
N GLU A 2 57.00 -5.45 -8.51
CA GLU A 2 55.97 -6.20 -9.20
C GLU A 2 54.67 -6.07 -8.40
N ARG A 3 53.58 -5.63 -9.04
CA ARG A 3 52.30 -5.41 -8.36
C ARG A 3 51.69 -6.76 -7.98
N VAL A 4 51.60 -7.01 -6.68
CA VAL A 4 50.81 -8.10 -6.11
C VAL A 4 49.34 -7.84 -6.44
N ARG A 5 48.74 -8.68 -7.29
CA ARG A 5 47.29 -8.72 -7.45
C ARG A 5 46.71 -9.48 -6.26
N HIS A 6 45.99 -8.79 -5.38
CA HIS A 6 45.12 -9.45 -4.41
C HIS A 6 44.01 -10.17 -5.18
N ARG A 7 44.09 -11.51 -5.23
CA ARG A 7 42.92 -12.34 -5.51
C ARG A 7 41.96 -12.17 -4.34
N HIS A 8 40.74 -11.73 -4.62
CA HIS A 8 39.64 -11.89 -3.68
C HIS A 8 39.28 -13.37 -3.68
N ASP A 9 39.78 -14.09 -2.68
CA ASP A 9 39.32 -15.44 -2.39
C ASP A 9 37.89 -15.35 -1.86
N VAL A 10 36.94 -15.79 -2.68
CA VAL A 10 35.53 -15.92 -2.31
C VAL A 10 35.43 -17.10 -1.34
N HIS A 11 34.94 -16.86 -0.11
CA HIS A 11 34.65 -17.92 0.86
C HIS A 11 33.71 -18.97 0.23
N PRO A 12 34.08 -20.26 0.20
CA PRO A 12 33.20 -21.32 -0.29
C PRO A 12 32.24 -21.68 0.85
N GLY A 13 31.01 -21.14 0.84
CA GLY A 13 30.11 -21.43 1.96
C GLY A 13 28.66 -20.94 1.92
N LEU A 14 28.27 -20.00 1.07
CA LEU A 14 26.84 -19.67 0.88
C LEU A 14 26.58 -19.07 -0.50
N PRO A 15 26.15 -19.87 -1.50
CA PRO A 15 25.30 -19.32 -2.54
C PRO A 15 23.90 -19.21 -1.94
N LEU A 16 23.53 -18.05 -1.41
CA LEU A 16 22.11 -17.72 -1.33
C LEU A 16 21.65 -17.40 -2.75
N SER A 17 21.41 -18.45 -3.54
CA SER A 17 20.79 -18.35 -4.86
C SER A 17 19.27 -18.26 -4.73
N LEU A 18 18.79 -17.30 -3.92
CA LEU A 18 17.43 -16.82 -4.09
C LEU A 18 17.51 -15.72 -5.15
N PRO A 19 16.93 -15.91 -6.35
CA PRO A 19 16.89 -14.83 -7.33
C PRO A 19 16.23 -13.62 -6.67
N LEU A 20 16.86 -12.45 -6.79
CA LEU A 20 16.25 -11.21 -6.33
C LEU A 20 14.96 -11.00 -7.12
N PRO A 21 13.80 -10.85 -6.45
CA PRO A 21 12.55 -10.59 -7.16
C PRO A 21 12.63 -9.21 -7.82
N LEU A 22 12.26 -9.15 -9.09
CA LEU A 22 12.10 -7.92 -9.85
C LEU A 22 10.66 -7.85 -10.36
N PRO A 23 9.98 -6.70 -10.26
CA PRO A 23 8.63 -6.57 -10.79
C PRO A 23 8.66 -6.59 -12.32
N VAL A 24 7.69 -7.27 -12.93
CA VAL A 24 7.49 -7.27 -14.38
C VAL A 24 6.47 -6.21 -14.75
N SER A 25 5.30 -6.25 -14.10
CA SER A 25 4.26 -5.22 -14.26
C SER A 25 3.37 -5.13 -13.04
N SER A 26 2.75 -3.97 -12.83
CA SER A 26 1.74 -3.78 -11.79
C SER A 26 0.67 -2.83 -12.28
N ARG A 27 -0.57 -3.05 -11.82
CA ARG A 27 -1.70 -2.18 -12.11
C ARG A 27 -2.59 -2.05 -10.89
N LEU A 28 -3.11 -0.86 -10.68
CA LEU A 28 -4.14 -0.60 -9.69
C LEU A 28 -5.13 0.40 -10.28
N ALA A 29 -6.37 -0.03 -10.48
CA ALA A 29 -7.40 0.81 -11.08
C ALA A 29 -8.74 0.65 -10.36
N LEU A 30 -9.39 1.77 -10.08
CA LEU A 30 -10.79 1.79 -9.63
C LEU A 30 -11.68 1.73 -10.88
N VAL A 31 -12.56 0.74 -10.94
CA VAL A 31 -13.34 0.44 -12.15
C VAL A 31 -14.81 0.36 -11.79
N ASN A 32 -15.66 0.99 -12.62
CA ASN A 32 -17.08 0.73 -12.65
C ASN A 32 -17.30 -0.55 -13.48
N GLN A 33 -17.60 -1.67 -12.83
CA GLN A 33 -17.77 -2.94 -13.54
C GLN A 33 -19.09 -3.06 -14.31
N THR A 34 -20.02 -2.10 -14.18
CA THR A 34 -21.27 -2.11 -14.95
C THR A 34 -21.02 -1.80 -16.43
N ASP A 35 -20.10 -0.89 -16.73
CA ASP A 35 -19.79 -0.41 -18.09
C ASP A 35 -18.30 -0.56 -18.46
N GLY A 36 -17.45 -0.94 -17.51
CA GLY A 36 -16.01 -1.08 -17.70
C GLY A 36 -15.23 0.23 -17.62
N GLU A 37 -15.86 1.32 -17.18
CA GLU A 37 -15.21 2.62 -17.05
C GLU A 37 -14.09 2.57 -15.98
N VAL A 38 -12.89 3.05 -16.36
CA VAL A 38 -11.80 3.27 -15.41
C VAL A 38 -12.00 4.64 -14.76
N LEU A 39 -12.46 4.63 -13.51
CA LEU A 39 -12.72 5.82 -12.71
C LEU A 39 -11.41 6.46 -12.22
N TYR A 40 -10.41 5.62 -11.97
CA TYR A 40 -9.08 6.05 -11.56
C TYR A 40 -8.05 4.98 -11.90
N GLU A 41 -6.87 5.40 -12.33
CA GLU A 41 -5.70 4.54 -12.52
C GLU A 41 -4.52 5.13 -11.75
N ALA A 42 -3.98 4.35 -10.83
CA ALA A 42 -2.88 4.77 -9.97
C ALA A 42 -1.59 4.88 -10.77
N ALA A 43 -0.74 5.85 -10.40
CA ALA A 43 0.52 6.07 -11.08
C ALA A 43 1.56 4.98 -10.75
N LEU A 44 1.51 4.45 -9.51
CA LEU A 44 2.43 3.44 -8.98
C LEU A 44 3.92 3.80 -9.14
N ALA A 45 4.20 5.10 -9.14
CA ALA A 45 5.53 5.66 -9.36
C ALA A 45 5.76 6.87 -8.46
N GLU A 46 6.94 6.91 -7.86
CA GLU A 46 7.43 8.12 -7.20
C GLU A 46 7.86 9.07 -8.32
N ASN A 47 7.06 10.11 -8.58
CA ASN A 47 7.33 11.12 -9.61
C ASN A 47 8.54 12.00 -9.21
N ALA A 48 9.70 11.38 -8.98
CA ALA A 48 10.92 12.02 -8.56
C ALA A 48 11.45 12.93 -9.67
N THR A 49 11.72 14.17 -9.33
CA THR A 49 12.32 15.17 -10.23
C THR A 49 13.81 15.34 -9.97
N ASP A 50 14.29 14.84 -8.83
CA ASP A 50 15.61 15.19 -8.34
C ASP A 50 16.65 14.18 -8.83
N PRO A 51 17.72 14.66 -9.49
CA PRO A 51 18.78 13.77 -9.94
C PRO A 51 19.52 13.24 -8.72
N ASN A 52 19.85 11.95 -8.75
CA ASN A 52 20.75 11.36 -7.78
C ASN A 52 22.08 12.15 -7.78
N PRO A 53 22.56 12.67 -6.63
CA PRO A 53 23.73 13.54 -6.59
C PRO A 53 25.04 12.85 -6.99
N LEU A 54 25.06 11.51 -7.04
CA LEU A 54 26.21 10.72 -7.45
C LEU A 54 26.17 10.35 -8.94
N THR A 55 25.00 9.98 -9.47
CA THR A 55 24.88 9.49 -10.85
C THR A 55 24.34 10.54 -11.83
N GLY A 56 23.68 11.59 -11.34
CA GLY A 56 22.95 12.56 -12.15
C GLY A 56 21.64 12.04 -12.75
N GLU A 57 21.31 10.76 -12.51
CA GLU A 57 20.11 10.12 -13.05
C GLU A 57 18.93 10.32 -12.09
N ILE A 58 17.75 10.56 -12.67
CA ILE A 58 16.49 10.48 -11.92
C ILE A 58 16.15 9.00 -11.77
N LEU A 59 16.16 8.51 -10.53
CA LEU A 59 15.80 7.12 -10.25
C LEU A 59 14.27 7.00 -10.18
N ASN A 60 13.70 6.29 -11.15
CA ASN A 60 12.30 5.86 -11.08
C ASN A 60 12.26 4.34 -11.03
N ALA A 61 12.24 3.79 -9.81
CA ALA A 61 12.15 2.36 -9.58
C ALA A 61 10.69 1.98 -9.33
N PRO A 62 10.15 0.95 -10.03
CA PRO A 62 8.79 0.48 -9.80
C PRO A 62 8.59 0.15 -8.32
N GLN A 63 7.40 0.49 -7.80
CA GLN A 63 7.01 0.03 -6.48
C GLN A 63 6.60 -1.44 -6.56
N PHE A 64 7.05 -2.25 -5.60
CA PHE A 64 6.60 -3.64 -5.46
C PHE A 64 6.88 -4.13 -4.04
N PHE A 65 6.11 -5.14 -3.62
CA PHE A 65 6.42 -5.94 -2.45
C PHE A 65 7.38 -7.06 -2.87
N ALA A 66 8.64 -6.98 -2.45
CA ALA A 66 9.63 -8.01 -2.79
C ALA A 66 9.17 -9.38 -2.26
N PHE A 67 9.29 -10.47 -3.03
CA PHE A 67 8.82 -11.80 -2.60
C PHE A 67 7.31 -11.94 -2.38
N GLY A 68 6.49 -10.98 -2.83
CA GLY A 68 5.04 -11.16 -2.96
C GLY A 68 4.69 -12.11 -4.13
N PRO A 69 3.46 -12.65 -4.17
CA PRO A 69 3.01 -13.45 -5.31
C PRO A 69 2.71 -12.56 -6.53
N SER A 70 2.72 -13.15 -7.71
CA SER A 70 1.96 -12.60 -8.83
C SER A 70 0.46 -12.83 -8.58
N PHE A 71 -0.39 -11.84 -8.83
CA PHE A 71 -1.83 -11.94 -8.59
C PHE A 71 -2.62 -11.02 -9.52
N LYS A 72 -3.90 -11.36 -9.68
CA LYS A 72 -4.92 -10.52 -10.32
C LYS A 72 -6.20 -10.62 -9.51
N ILE A 73 -6.59 -9.53 -8.89
CA ILE A 73 -7.77 -9.46 -8.02
C ILE A 73 -8.67 -8.34 -8.52
N ASN A 74 -9.96 -8.64 -8.60
CA ASN A 74 -11.00 -7.65 -8.82
C ASN A 74 -12.02 -7.81 -7.69
N ALA A 75 -12.09 -6.82 -6.79
CA ALA A 75 -12.97 -6.89 -5.63
C ALA A 75 -13.35 -5.50 -5.11
N SER A 76 -14.45 -5.41 -4.35
CA SER A 76 -14.78 -4.20 -3.59
C SER A 76 -13.70 -3.87 -2.57
N VAL A 77 -13.59 -2.60 -2.20
CA VAL A 77 -12.63 -2.12 -1.20
C VAL A 77 -13.29 -1.81 0.14
N VAL A 78 -12.60 -2.08 1.24
CA VAL A 78 -12.96 -1.67 2.62
C VAL A 78 -11.79 -0.93 3.26
N TYR A 79 -12.08 0.12 4.04
CA TYR A 79 -11.08 0.79 4.86
C TYR A 79 -11.00 0.12 6.22
N ALA A 80 -9.80 -0.33 6.61
CA ALA A 80 -9.58 -1.10 7.84
C ALA A 80 -8.45 -0.52 8.71
N ASN A 81 -8.47 0.81 8.92
CA ASN A 81 -7.53 1.53 9.78
C ASN A 81 -6.06 1.12 9.56
N HIS A 82 -5.37 0.53 10.56
CA HIS A 82 -3.99 0.06 10.43
C HIS A 82 -3.89 -1.44 10.09
N GLY A 83 -5.01 -2.12 9.86
CA GLY A 83 -5.07 -3.53 9.47
C GLY A 83 -4.90 -4.52 10.62
N ARG A 84 -5.05 -4.11 11.88
CA ARG A 84 -5.02 -5.05 13.00
C ARG A 84 -6.27 -5.93 12.96
N LEU A 85 -6.24 -7.11 13.58
CA LEU A 85 -7.39 -8.01 13.60
C LEU A 85 -8.68 -7.33 14.11
N GLU A 86 -8.55 -6.56 15.19
CA GLU A 86 -9.59 -5.70 15.77
C GLU A 86 -10.16 -4.66 14.79
N ASP A 87 -9.39 -4.20 13.79
CA ASP A 87 -9.86 -3.27 12.76
C ASP A 87 -10.78 -3.95 11.73
N PHE A 88 -10.85 -5.29 11.72
CA PHE A 88 -11.80 -6.08 10.92
C PHE A 88 -13.01 -6.56 11.71
N GLU A 89 -12.92 -6.61 13.05
CA GLU A 89 -14.06 -6.94 13.91
C GLU A 89 -15.08 -5.80 13.99
N ASP A 90 -14.62 -4.56 14.02
CA ASP A 90 -15.51 -3.37 14.10
C ASP A 90 -16.40 -3.20 12.87
N PRO A 91 -15.89 -3.32 11.61
CA PRO A 91 -16.75 -3.38 10.42
C PRO A 91 -17.82 -4.47 10.53
N ALA A 92 -17.47 -5.67 11.00
CA ALA A 92 -18.41 -6.78 11.13
C ALA A 92 -19.53 -6.49 12.14
N ARG A 93 -19.24 -5.75 13.23
CA ARG A 93 -20.25 -5.28 14.19
C ARG A 93 -21.21 -4.23 13.60
N ALA A 94 -20.81 -3.60 12.50
CA ALA A 94 -21.59 -2.59 11.78
C ALA A 94 -22.19 -3.12 10.46
N ASP A 95 -22.35 -4.44 10.33
CA ASP A 95 -22.86 -5.11 9.12
C ASP A 95 -22.06 -4.86 7.84
N VAL A 96 -20.78 -4.47 7.98
CA VAL A 96 -19.83 -4.35 6.86
C VAL A 96 -19.00 -5.62 6.77
N SER A 97 -19.36 -6.50 5.83
CA SER A 97 -18.56 -7.70 5.54
C SER A 97 -17.25 -7.33 4.84
N VAL A 98 -16.15 -7.92 5.30
CA VAL A 98 -14.80 -7.76 4.71
C VAL A 98 -14.38 -8.96 3.86
N VAL A 99 -15.12 -10.08 3.92
CA VAL A 99 -14.78 -11.33 3.25
C VAL A 99 -14.77 -11.13 1.73
N GLY A 100 -13.68 -11.55 1.09
CA GLY A 100 -13.46 -11.44 -0.36
C GLY A 100 -13.18 -10.02 -0.85
N LYS A 101 -12.95 -9.05 0.04
CA LYS A 101 -12.70 -7.64 -0.32
C LYS A 101 -11.22 -7.29 -0.21
N ILE A 102 -10.80 -6.24 -0.91
CA ILE A 102 -9.47 -5.66 -0.75
C ILE A 102 -9.51 -4.69 0.44
N ALA A 103 -8.60 -4.86 1.39
CA ALA A 103 -8.47 -3.96 2.53
C ALA A 103 -7.47 -2.85 2.20
N ILE A 104 -7.93 -1.59 2.20
CA ILE A 104 -7.03 -0.42 2.21
C ILE A 104 -6.73 -0.02 3.65
N VAL A 105 -5.45 0.04 3.99
CA VAL A 105 -4.98 0.28 5.36
C VAL A 105 -3.84 1.30 5.38
N LYS A 106 -3.82 2.08 6.46
CA LYS A 106 -2.69 2.90 6.83
C LYS A 106 -1.54 1.98 7.24
N PHE A 107 -0.33 2.29 6.79
CA PHE A 107 0.86 1.58 7.21
C PHE A 107 0.98 1.57 8.74
N GLY A 108 1.41 0.45 9.31
CA GLY A 108 1.55 0.28 10.76
C GLY A 108 1.55 -1.18 11.21
N LEU A 109 0.87 -2.06 10.48
CA LEU A 109 0.94 -3.50 10.72
C LEU A 109 2.22 -4.10 10.10
N PRO A 110 3.02 -4.88 10.86
CA PRO A 110 4.14 -5.61 10.29
C PRO A 110 3.67 -6.59 9.20
N GLY A 111 4.38 -6.64 8.07
CA GLY A 111 4.05 -7.52 6.95
C GLY A 111 3.92 -8.99 7.35
N SER A 112 4.67 -9.46 8.35
CA SER A 112 4.56 -10.83 8.88
C SER A 112 3.18 -11.20 9.43
N LYS A 113 2.32 -10.21 9.72
CA LYS A 113 0.94 -10.42 10.18
C LYS A 113 -0.10 -10.50 9.06
N PHE A 114 0.25 -10.14 7.83
CA PHE A 114 -0.73 -10.04 6.73
C PHE A 114 -1.35 -11.40 6.41
N TYR A 115 -0.55 -12.47 6.42
CA TYR A 115 -1.03 -13.83 6.15
C TYR A 115 -2.00 -14.31 7.22
N GLU A 116 -1.63 -14.20 8.49
CA GLU A 116 -2.47 -14.59 9.62
C GLU A 116 -3.78 -13.81 9.64
N THR A 117 -3.73 -12.49 9.48
CA THR A 117 -4.93 -11.65 9.45
C THR A 117 -5.80 -11.94 8.25
N LEU A 118 -5.22 -12.22 7.07
CA LEU A 118 -5.98 -12.61 5.89
C LEU A 118 -6.73 -13.93 6.11
N GLN A 119 -6.07 -14.94 6.68
CA GLN A 119 -6.70 -16.22 6.99
C GLN A 119 -7.86 -16.09 7.99
N GLN A 120 -7.74 -15.18 8.95
CA GLN A 120 -8.77 -14.98 9.98
C GLN A 120 -9.95 -14.13 9.51
N THR A 121 -9.71 -13.18 8.59
CA THR A 121 -10.74 -12.20 8.17
C THR A 121 -11.35 -12.55 6.81
N GLY A 122 -10.66 -13.34 5.99
CA GLY A 122 -11.12 -13.74 4.67
C GLY A 122 -11.04 -12.63 3.61
N ILE A 123 -10.31 -11.55 3.84
CA ILE A 123 -10.04 -10.53 2.80
C ILE A 123 -9.29 -11.13 1.61
N ALA A 124 -9.42 -10.52 0.44
CA ALA A 124 -8.76 -10.98 -0.79
C ALA A 124 -7.33 -10.45 -0.94
N GLY A 125 -7.00 -9.30 -0.37
CA GLY A 125 -5.69 -8.68 -0.51
C GLY A 125 -5.56 -7.35 0.21
N TRP A 126 -4.36 -6.79 0.19
CA TRP A 126 -3.97 -5.60 0.95
C TRP A 126 -3.53 -4.46 0.04
N ILE A 127 -3.99 -3.26 0.36
CA ILE A 127 -3.41 -2.02 -0.12
C ILE A 127 -2.96 -1.23 1.09
N VAL A 128 -1.69 -0.86 1.08
CA VAL A 128 -1.07 -0.19 2.21
C VAL A 128 -0.56 1.15 1.73
N TYR A 129 -0.91 2.22 2.44
CA TYR A 129 -0.40 3.55 2.16
C TYR A 129 0.13 4.18 3.44
N ARG A 130 1.13 5.05 3.32
CA ARG A 130 1.60 5.87 4.45
C ARG A 130 0.73 7.12 4.52
N ASP A 131 -0.25 7.12 5.42
CA ASP A 131 -1.07 8.30 5.69
C ASP A 131 -0.19 9.45 6.24
N PRO A 132 -0.42 10.72 5.81
CA PRO A 132 0.33 11.86 6.32
C PRO A 132 0.26 12.04 7.84
N GLU A 133 -0.70 11.42 8.56
CA GLU A 133 -0.71 11.42 10.03
C GLU A 133 0.63 10.95 10.63
N MET A 134 1.35 10.06 9.93
CA MET A 134 2.63 9.53 10.39
C MET A 134 3.82 10.47 10.14
N ASP A 135 3.60 11.57 9.44
CA ASP A 135 4.62 12.59 9.16
C ASP A 135 4.68 13.68 10.26
N GLY A 136 3.79 13.58 11.27
CA GLY A 136 3.75 14.49 12.41
C GLY A 136 3.22 15.88 12.04
N GLU A 137 3.96 16.93 12.40
CA GLU A 137 3.54 18.31 12.16
C GLU A 137 3.75 18.78 10.72
N ILE A 138 4.70 18.18 9.98
CA ILE A 138 5.13 18.67 8.67
C ILE A 138 4.29 18.02 7.56
N THR A 139 3.06 18.50 7.40
CA THR A 139 2.10 17.97 6.42
C THR A 139 1.39 19.09 5.65
N GLU A 140 0.85 18.76 4.48
CA GLU A 140 0.03 19.71 3.73
C GLU A 140 -1.26 20.10 4.49
N ALA A 141 -1.81 19.19 5.30
CA ALA A 141 -2.94 19.48 6.17
C ALA A 141 -2.63 20.61 7.18
N ASN A 142 -1.36 20.73 7.58
CA ASN A 142 -0.85 21.78 8.46
C ASN A 142 -0.29 23.00 7.70
N GLY A 143 -0.53 23.09 6.39
CA GLY A 143 -0.17 24.24 5.56
C GLY A 143 1.26 24.23 5.02
N TYR A 144 2.01 23.14 5.18
CA TYR A 144 3.32 22.99 4.57
C TYR A 144 3.20 22.65 3.08
N ILE A 145 4.13 23.17 2.28
CA ILE A 145 4.23 22.81 0.87
C ILE A 145 4.89 21.42 0.77
N ALA A 146 4.36 20.57 -0.12
CA ALA A 146 4.95 19.27 -0.39
C ALA A 146 6.29 19.38 -1.13
N TYR A 147 7.16 18.41 -0.88
CA TYR A 147 8.37 18.20 -1.66
C TYR A 147 8.03 18.05 -3.16
N PRO A 148 8.83 18.63 -4.08
CA PRO A 148 10.16 19.22 -3.86
C PRO A 148 10.17 20.66 -3.32
N ASP A 149 9.05 21.36 -3.38
CA ASP A 149 8.99 22.80 -3.07
C ASP A 149 8.92 23.12 -1.56
N GLY A 150 8.65 22.10 -0.73
CA GLY A 150 8.62 22.25 0.71
C GLY A 150 8.91 20.96 1.47
N PRO A 151 8.83 21.03 2.81
CA PRO A 151 9.31 19.95 3.68
C PRO A 151 8.30 18.82 3.89
N ALA A 152 7.02 19.00 3.52
CA ALA A 152 6.04 17.92 3.64
C ALA A 152 6.33 16.81 2.62
N ARG A 153 6.07 15.56 2.98
CA ARG A 153 6.35 14.41 2.11
C ARG A 153 5.60 14.53 0.77
N ALA A 154 6.30 14.21 -0.32
CA ALA A 154 5.71 14.24 -1.66
C ALA A 154 4.45 13.34 -1.75
N PRO A 155 3.36 13.79 -2.41
CA PRO A 155 2.14 13.01 -2.59
C PRO A 155 2.32 11.66 -3.25
N SER A 156 3.27 11.59 -4.18
CA SER A 156 3.63 10.38 -4.92
C SER A 156 4.62 9.49 -4.17
N SER A 157 5.07 9.84 -2.96
CA SER A 157 6.05 9.03 -2.22
C SER A 157 5.46 7.69 -1.78
N VAL A 158 6.22 6.63 -2.01
CA VAL A 158 5.81 5.25 -1.74
C VAL A 158 6.82 4.62 -0.80
N PHE A 159 6.34 3.91 0.22
CA PHE A 159 7.23 3.10 1.03
C PHE A 159 7.41 1.72 0.38
N ARG A 160 8.64 1.22 0.36
CA ARG A 160 8.93 -0.14 -0.12
C ARG A 160 9.02 -1.08 1.08
N GLN A 161 8.42 -2.25 0.96
CA GLN A 161 8.40 -3.25 2.02
C GLN A 161 8.69 -4.64 1.44
N ASN A 162 9.35 -5.47 2.25
CA ASN A 162 9.51 -6.88 1.94
C ASN A 162 8.14 -7.59 2.07
N GLY A 163 7.84 -8.44 1.11
CA GLY A 163 6.69 -9.33 1.03
C GLY A 163 6.49 -10.10 2.32
N ALA A 164 5.24 -10.16 2.72
CA ALA A 164 4.75 -10.85 3.90
C ALA A 164 4.98 -12.37 3.78
N HIS A 165 6.19 -12.83 4.11
CA HIS A 165 6.49 -14.26 4.26
C HIS A 165 6.87 -14.53 5.72
N PRO A 166 5.91 -14.82 6.62
CA PRO A 166 6.22 -15.16 8.01
C PRO A 166 6.96 -16.51 8.18
N GLY A 167 7.14 -17.29 7.11
CA GLY A 167 7.94 -18.51 7.12
C GLY A 167 7.72 -19.40 5.90
N LYS A 168 8.42 -20.54 5.86
CA LYS A 168 8.41 -21.53 4.76
C LYS A 168 7.02 -22.08 4.42
N ASP A 169 6.10 -22.07 5.37
CA ASP A 169 4.78 -22.71 5.26
C ASP A 169 3.63 -21.70 5.06
N SER A 170 3.93 -20.41 4.93
CA SER A 170 2.94 -19.37 4.64
C SER A 170 2.78 -19.16 3.14
N GLU A 171 1.56 -19.06 2.64
CA GLU A 171 1.36 -18.65 1.24
C GLU A 171 1.63 -17.15 1.09
N PRO A 172 2.30 -16.71 0.02
CA PRO A 172 2.48 -15.29 -0.24
C PRO A 172 1.13 -14.58 -0.31
N VAL A 173 1.07 -13.36 0.23
CA VAL A 173 -0.17 -12.58 0.34
C VAL A 173 -0.23 -11.52 -0.76
N PRO A 174 -1.35 -11.39 -1.49
CA PRO A 174 -1.57 -10.27 -2.41
C PRO A 174 -1.55 -8.93 -1.66
N ALA A 175 -0.52 -8.12 -1.93
CA ALA A 175 -0.33 -6.83 -1.27
C ALA A 175 0.36 -5.82 -2.20
N MET A 176 -0.07 -4.55 -2.15
CA MET A 176 0.58 -3.43 -2.83
C MET A 176 0.76 -2.24 -1.89
N ALA A 177 1.90 -1.58 -2.01
CA ALA A 177 2.19 -0.34 -1.30
C ALA A 177 1.96 0.78 -2.28
N ILE A 178 1.19 1.78 -1.90
CA ILE A 178 0.84 2.90 -2.77
C ILE A 178 1.15 4.23 -2.10
N SER A 179 1.22 5.27 -2.91
CA SER A 179 1.35 6.64 -2.44
C SER A 179 0.05 7.08 -1.75
N TYR A 180 0.11 8.09 -0.88
CA TYR A 180 -1.14 8.62 -0.31
C TYR A 180 -1.95 9.38 -1.37
N ALA A 181 -1.32 9.87 -2.44
CA ALA A 181 -2.04 10.43 -3.59
C ALA A 181 -2.91 9.37 -4.26
N ASP A 182 -2.39 8.16 -4.49
CA ASP A 182 -3.16 7.05 -5.08
C ASP A 182 -4.22 6.49 -4.11
N ALA A 183 -4.00 6.62 -2.80
CA ALA A 183 -4.98 6.21 -1.80
C ALA A 183 -6.23 7.09 -1.80
N VAL A 184 -6.11 8.38 -2.12
CA VAL A 184 -7.21 9.36 -2.00
C VAL A 184 -8.43 8.98 -2.85
N PRO A 185 -8.33 8.68 -4.16
CA PRO A 185 -9.49 8.26 -4.96
C PRO A 185 -10.14 6.97 -4.46
N ILE A 186 -9.32 6.02 -3.96
CA ILE A 186 -9.80 4.73 -3.44
C ILE A 186 -10.57 4.93 -2.14
N LEU A 187 -10.04 5.75 -1.21
CA LEU A 187 -10.73 6.09 0.04
C LEU A 187 -12.00 6.91 -0.20
N LYS A 188 -11.99 7.80 -1.21
CA LYS A 188 -13.19 8.54 -1.62
C LYS A 188 -14.29 7.64 -2.17
N ALA A 189 -13.94 6.50 -2.77
CA ALA A 189 -14.93 5.55 -3.27
C ALA A 189 -15.81 4.93 -2.17
N VAL A 190 -15.40 5.05 -0.90
CA VAL A 190 -16.17 4.58 0.26
C VAL A 190 -16.76 5.72 1.11
N ASN A 191 -16.50 7.00 0.77
CA ASN A 191 -17.07 8.14 1.51
C ASN A 191 -18.60 8.03 1.64
N GLY A 192 -19.11 8.29 2.85
CA GLY A 192 -20.53 8.17 3.17
C GLY A 192 -21.09 6.74 3.20
N ILE A 193 -20.28 5.70 3.02
CA ILE A 193 -20.73 4.30 3.01
C ILE A 193 -20.21 3.55 4.24
N GLY A 194 -21.14 3.03 5.05
CA GLY A 194 -20.79 2.43 6.33
C GLY A 194 -20.39 3.47 7.37
N PRO A 195 -20.04 3.04 8.59
CA PRO A 195 -19.64 3.95 9.66
C PRO A 195 -18.44 4.79 9.27
N ARG A 196 -18.39 6.02 9.78
CA ARG A 196 -17.18 6.83 9.74
C ARG A 196 -16.22 6.37 10.82
N ALA A 197 -14.92 6.35 10.53
CA ALA A 197 -13.89 5.98 11.50
C ALA A 197 -14.03 6.73 12.84
N ASP A 198 -14.31 8.03 12.79
CA ASP A 198 -14.47 8.87 13.99
C ASP A 198 -15.60 8.40 14.94
N ASP A 199 -16.59 7.67 14.42
CA ASP A 199 -17.74 7.18 15.19
C ASP A 199 -17.46 5.85 15.93
N LEU A 200 -16.34 5.18 15.61
CA LEU A 200 -15.98 3.85 16.15
C LEU A 200 -15.06 3.92 17.38
N GLY A 201 -14.79 5.12 17.87
CA GLY A 201 -13.99 5.37 19.08
C GLY A 201 -12.52 5.71 18.81
N SER A 202 -11.76 5.89 19.89
CA SER A 202 -10.45 6.54 19.85
C SER A 202 -9.37 5.82 19.03
N ARG A 203 -9.49 4.51 18.80
CA ARG A 203 -8.52 3.76 17.96
C ARG A 203 -8.63 4.10 16.47
N TRP A 204 -9.80 4.55 16.04
CA TRP A 204 -10.11 4.87 14.65
C TRP A 204 -9.89 6.34 14.31
N GLN A 205 -9.74 7.19 15.32
CA GLN A 205 -9.42 8.60 15.15
C GLN A 205 -8.03 8.76 14.52
N GLY A 206 -7.89 9.79 13.68
CA GLY A 206 -6.66 10.10 12.96
C GLY A 206 -6.92 10.22 11.47
N GLY A 207 -5.86 10.00 10.69
CA GLY A 207 -5.84 10.27 9.27
C GLY A 207 -5.67 11.77 9.00
N GLN A 208 -4.84 12.11 8.03
CA GLN A 208 -4.63 13.50 7.62
C GLN A 208 -4.97 13.75 6.15
N LEU A 209 -5.85 12.95 5.52
CA LEU A 209 -6.31 13.18 4.14
C LEU A 209 -7.64 13.93 4.03
N GLY A 210 -8.17 14.45 5.15
CA GLY A 210 -9.42 15.22 5.17
C GLY A 210 -9.37 16.48 4.28
N TYR A 211 -8.23 17.18 4.22
CA TYR A 211 -8.03 18.33 3.32
C TYR A 211 -8.11 17.95 1.82
N ARG A 212 -7.94 16.66 1.50
CA ARG A 212 -8.12 16.10 0.17
C ARG A 212 -9.53 15.53 -0.05
N GLY A 213 -10.43 15.63 0.92
CA GLY A 213 -11.82 15.19 0.85
C GLY A 213 -12.03 13.70 1.17
N VAL A 214 -11.12 13.08 1.91
CA VAL A 214 -11.32 11.72 2.45
C VAL A 214 -12.11 11.80 3.76
N GLU A 215 -13.14 10.97 3.89
CA GLU A 215 -13.99 10.91 5.11
C GLU A 215 -13.66 9.73 6.02
N TYR A 216 -12.82 8.78 5.57
CA TYR A 216 -12.45 7.56 6.31
C TYR A 216 -13.66 6.72 6.73
N ASN A 217 -14.63 6.57 5.85
CA ASN A 217 -15.69 5.59 6.00
C ASN A 217 -15.17 4.18 5.73
N LEU A 218 -15.73 3.19 6.44
CA LEU A 218 -15.30 1.79 6.36
C LEU A 218 -15.67 1.13 5.02
N GLY A 219 -16.67 1.66 4.31
CA GLY A 219 -17.23 1.04 3.12
C GLY A 219 -18.14 -0.13 3.46
N ALA A 220 -18.19 -1.21 2.67
CA ALA A 220 -17.41 -1.43 1.44
C ALA A 220 -17.80 -0.47 0.30
N SER A 221 -16.97 -0.38 -0.74
CA SER A 221 -17.34 0.34 -1.96
C SER A 221 -18.65 -0.20 -2.56
N PRO A 222 -19.40 0.60 -3.33
CA PRO A 222 -20.63 0.14 -3.97
C PRO A 222 -20.37 -1.14 -4.79
N PRO A 223 -21.37 -2.04 -4.96
CA PRO A 223 -21.15 -3.32 -5.62
C PRO A 223 -20.58 -3.21 -7.03
N ASN A 224 -20.91 -2.16 -7.79
CA ASN A 224 -20.38 -1.93 -9.13
C ASN A 224 -19.02 -1.23 -9.16
N ILE A 225 -18.48 -0.83 -8.01
CA ILE A 225 -17.19 -0.14 -7.89
C ILE A 225 -16.20 -1.10 -7.27
N VAL A 226 -15.27 -1.57 -8.11
CA VAL A 226 -14.27 -2.58 -7.77
C VAL A 226 -12.88 -2.04 -8.02
N LEU A 227 -11.93 -2.62 -7.32
CA LEU A 227 -10.52 -2.32 -7.47
C LEU A 227 -9.87 -3.48 -8.22
N ASP A 228 -9.34 -3.19 -9.40
CA ASP A 228 -8.55 -4.10 -10.22
C ASP A 228 -7.07 -3.95 -9.83
N MET A 229 -6.54 -4.96 -9.15
CA MET A 229 -5.25 -4.97 -8.48
C MET A 229 -4.41 -6.13 -9.06
N GLN A 230 -3.30 -5.80 -9.73
CA GLN A 230 -2.47 -6.75 -10.47
C GLN A 230 -0.99 -6.57 -10.16
N ASN A 231 -0.27 -7.68 -10.05
CA ASN A 231 1.17 -7.74 -9.89
C ASN A 231 1.70 -8.98 -10.63
N GLU A 232 2.72 -8.81 -11.47
CA GLU A 232 3.40 -9.89 -12.21
C GLU A 232 4.90 -9.91 -11.95
#